data_AF-A0A4V2R1G8-F1
#
_entry.id   AF-A0A4V2R1G8-F1
#
_cell.length_a   1.000
_cell.length_b   1.000
_cell.length_c   1.000
_cell.angle_alpha   90.00
_cell.angle_beta   90.00
_cell.angle_gamma   90.00
#
_symmetry.space_group_name_H-M   'P 1'
#
loop_
_entity.id
_entity.type
_entity.pdbx_description
1 polymer ?
#
loop_
_entity_poly.entity_id
_entity_poly.type
_entity_poly.pdbx_seq_one_letter_code
_entity_poly.pdbx_strand_id
1 'polypeptide(L)' 'MKFGTSGLRGLSVDLKGQASALYATAFGRYLLDSGMARHGDALLIGQDFRDS' A
#
# COMPACT_ATOMS: atom_id res chain seq x y z
N MET A 1 12.32 -2.98 4.06
CA MET A 1 11.32 -2.56 3.05
C MET A 1 11.80 -1.31 2.35
N LYS A 2 11.80 -1.27 1.02
CA LYS A 2 12.21 -0.07 0.26
C LYS A 2 11.48 0.04 -1.07
N PHE A 3 11.33 1.27 -1.56
CA PHE A 3 10.96 1.51 -2.95
C PHE A 3 12.18 1.23 -3.85
N GLY A 4 11.93 0.60 -5.00
CA GLY A 4 12.91 0.39 -6.07
C GLY A 4 12.48 1.07 -7.36
N THR A 5 12.84 0.49 -8.51
CA THR A 5 12.39 0.97 -9.83
C THR A 5 10.87 1.05 -9.95
N SER A 6 10.15 0.09 -9.35
CA SER A 6 8.69 0.13 -9.25
C SER A 6 8.17 -0.60 -8.01
N GLY A 7 7.40 0.15 -7.21
CA GLY A 7 6.72 -0.36 -6.02
C GLY A 7 7.62 -0.53 -4.80
N LEU A 8 6.96 -0.73 -3.66
CA LEU A 8 7.55 -1.06 -2.38
C LEU A 8 7.77 -2.58 -2.29
N ARG A 9 8.99 -3.02 -1.99
CA ARG A 9 9.33 -4.45 -1.93
C ARG A 9 10.19 -4.79 -0.71
N GLY A 10 10.15 -6.06 -0.32
CA GLY A 10 10.88 -6.61 0.81
C GLY A 10 10.63 -8.11 0.95
N LEU A 11 11.13 -8.71 2.03
CA LEU A 11 10.79 -10.09 2.36
C LEU A 11 9.30 -10.17 2.72
N SER A 12 8.62 -11.24 2.29
CA SER A 12 7.19 -11.44 2.53
C SER A 12 6.85 -11.40 4.02
N VAL A 13 7.69 -12.00 4.86
CA VAL A 13 7.52 -12.00 6.33
C VAL A 13 7.58 -10.61 6.95
N ASP A 14 8.38 -9.70 6.37
CA ASP A 14 8.48 -8.31 6.83
C ASP A 14 7.34 -7.44 6.30
N LEU A 15 6.74 -7.85 5.17
CA LEU A 15 5.59 -7.19 4.55
C LEU A 15 4.29 -7.53 5.28
N LYS A 16 4.12 -8.78 5.72
CA LYS A 16 2.95 -9.24 6.47
C LYS A 16 2.78 -8.42 7.76
N GLY A 17 1.60 -7.85 7.95
CA GLY A 17 1.24 -7.13 9.17
C GLY A 17 1.56 -5.63 9.12
N GLN A 18 2.32 -5.14 10.11
CA GLN A 18 2.45 -3.70 10.41
C GLN A 18 3.00 -2.89 9.24
N ALA A 19 3.97 -3.42 8.49
CA ALA A 19 4.56 -2.69 7.37
C ALA A 19 3.51 -2.41 6.28
N SER A 20 2.70 -3.40 5.90
CA SER A 20 1.64 -3.21 4.90
C SER A 20 0.62 -2.16 5.34
N ALA A 21 0.18 -2.19 6.61
CA ALA A 21 -0.76 -1.21 7.15
C ALA A 21 -0.18 0.21 7.12
N LEU A 22 1.09 0.37 7.51
CA LEU A 22 1.77 1.67 7.53
C LEU A 22 1.82 2.30 6.13
N TYR A 23 2.30 1.54 5.14
CA TYR A 23 2.45 2.08 3.79
C TYR A 23 1.11 2.27 3.07
N ALA A 24 0.13 1.39 3.28
CA ALA A 24 -1.22 1.58 2.75
C ALA A 24 -1.89 2.84 3.34
N THR A 25 -1.72 3.07 4.64
CA THR A 25 -2.23 4.28 5.31
C THR A 25 -1.55 5.54 4.80
N ALA A 26 -0.22 5.50 4.64
CA ALA A 26 0.54 6.63 4.09
C ALA A 26 0.10 6.98 2.66
N PHE A 27 -0.13 5.96 1.81
CA PHE A 27 -0.62 6.16 0.45
C PHE A 27 -2.04 6.74 0.44
N GLY A 28 -2.95 6.22 1.28
CA GLY A 28 -4.31 6.76 1.39
C GLY A 28 -4.33 8.23 1.83
N ARG A 29 -3.50 8.61 2.81
CA ARG A 29 -3.34 10.02 3.23
C ARG A 29 -2.83 10.88 2.08
N TYR A 30 -1.80 10.43 1.37
CA TYR A 30 -1.29 11.14 0.20
C TYR A 30 -2.39 11.39 -0.85
N LEU A 31 -3.25 10.41 -1.14
CA LEU A 31 -4.34 10.59 -2.10
C LEU A 31 -5.37 11.64 -1.65
N LEU A 32 -5.70 11.67 -0.35
CA LEU A 32 -6.60 12.69 0.20
C LEU A 32 -5.96 14.08 0.19
N ASP A 33 -4.72 14.19 0.65
CA ASP A 33 -3.99 15.46 0.76
C ASP A 33 -3.70 16.09 -0.62
N SER A 34 -3.51 15.26 -1.64
CA SER A 34 -3.31 15.71 -3.03
C SER A 34 -4.62 15.96 -3.79
N GLY A 35 -5.79 15.69 -3.18
CA GLY A 35 -7.10 15.82 -3.81
C GLY A 35 -7.39 14.80 -4.91
N MET A 36 -6.59 13.74 -5.02
CA MET A 36 -6.77 12.66 -6.00
C MET A 36 -7.87 11.67 -5.59
N ALA A 37 -8.26 11.68 -4.31
CA ALA A 37 -9.38 10.91 -3.78
C ALA A 37 -10.15 11.71 -2.72
N ARG A 38 -11.37 11.28 -2.41
CA ARG A 38 -12.21 11.82 -1.35
C ARG A 38 -12.69 10.72 -0.42
N HIS A 39 -13.16 11.11 0.76
CA HIS A 39 -13.81 10.18 1.67
C HIS A 39 -15.00 9.49 1.00
N GLY A 40 -15.03 8.16 1.06
CA GLY A 40 -16.07 7.33 0.45
C GLY A 40 -15.75 6.85 -0.97
N ASP A 41 -14.69 7.35 -1.62
CA ASP A 41 -14.26 6.83 -2.91
C ASP A 41 -13.75 5.38 -2.77
N ALA A 42 -14.00 4.55 -3.78
CA ALA A 42 -13.56 3.16 -3.79
C ALA A 42 -12.06 3.03 -4.05
N LEU A 43 -11.37 2.18 -3.29
CA LEU A 43 -9.97 1.84 -3.49
C LEU A 43 -9.86 0.36 -3.85
N LEU A 44 -9.49 0.07 -5.09
CA LEU A 44 -9.42 -1.29 -5.61
C LEU A 44 -8.11 -1.95 -5.17
N ILE A 45 -8.22 -3.15 -4.59
CA ILE A 45 -7.08 -3.95 -4.13
C ILE A 45 -7.02 -5.24 -4.94
N GLY A 46 -5.87 -5.51 -5.55
CA GLY A 46 -5.56 -6.76 -6.22
C GLY A 46 -4.40 -7.48 -5.55
N GLN A 47 -4.37 -8.80 -5.63
CA GLN A 47 -3.29 -9.64 -5.13
C GLN A 47 -2.94 -10.72 -6.16
N ASP A 48 -1.69 -11.22 -6.11
CA ASP A 48 -1.28 -12.40 -6.89
C ASP A 48 -1.60 -13.70 -6.12
N PHE A 49 -1.07 -14.83 -6.59
CA PHE A 49 -1.30 -16.14 -5.98
C PHE A 49 -0.27 -16.52 -4.90
N ARG A 50 0.49 -15.56 -4.35
CA ARG A 50 1.39 -15.86 -3.22
C ARG A 50 0.56 -16.10 -1.96
N ASP A 51 1.08 -16.95 -1.07
CA ASP A 51 0.46 -17.25 0.24
C ASP A 51 0.45 -16.05 1.21
N SER A 52 0.78 -14.85 0.77
CA SER A 52 1.11 -13.72 1.63
C SER A 52 0.33 -12.47 1.38
#